data_AF-A0A3M1WRR2-F1
#
_entry.id   AF-A0A3M1WRR2-F1
#
_cell.length_a   1.000
_cell.length_b   1.000
_cell.length_c   1.000
_cell.angle_alpha   90.00
_cell.angle_beta   90.00
_cell.angle_gamma   90.00
#
_symmetry.space_group_name_H-M   'P 1'
#
loop_
_entity.id
_entity.type
_entity.pdbx_description
1 polymer ?
#
loop_
_entity_poly.entity_id
_entity_poly.type
_entity_poly.pdbx_seq_one_letter_code
_entity_poly.pdbx_strand_id
1 'polypeptide(L)'
;MTNVARKSSLVRISDQAGRTRKRPSKKERILELYRTGMTNVAELASAVRSQPSYVARVLTEAGLLSGYFDLYTTSAQLMNFYSHFSRGIVRFKTPQDARASVERIDRLYREFESRGDRAGQHHAEVMALIGMNRALSCGKREEARIFANWLKARLADV
;
A
#
# COMPACT_ATOMS: atom_id res chain seq x y z
N MET A 1 30.02 -18.77 73.61
CA MET A 1 29.60 -20.10 73.10
C MET A 1 28.07 -20.07 73.06
N THR A 2 27.31 -20.21 71.98
CA THR A 2 27.53 -20.55 70.56
C THR A 2 26.21 -20.19 69.85
N ASN A 3 26.22 -19.16 69.02
CA ASN A 3 25.94 -19.17 67.58
C ASN A 3 24.46 -19.02 67.12
N VAL A 4 24.32 -18.07 66.19
CA VAL A 4 23.14 -17.50 65.55
C VAL A 4 22.84 -18.27 64.27
N ALA A 5 21.57 -18.52 63.93
CA ALA A 5 21.17 -18.73 62.54
C ALA A 5 19.69 -18.41 62.27
N ARG A 6 19.52 -17.42 61.39
CA ARG A 6 18.33 -16.83 60.75
C ARG A 6 17.26 -17.80 60.22
N LYS A 7 16.00 -17.33 60.24
CA LYS A 7 14.97 -17.52 59.17
C LYS A 7 13.89 -16.44 59.36
N SER A 8 14.05 -15.26 58.76
CA SER A 8 13.52 -14.87 57.43
C SER A 8 12.00 -14.93 57.34
N SER A 9 11.38 -13.86 57.84
CA SER A 9 10.03 -13.40 57.52
C SER A 9 10.03 -12.75 56.12
N LEU A 10 9.14 -13.18 55.23
CA LEU A 10 8.73 -12.39 54.07
C LEU A 10 7.39 -12.90 53.54
N VAL A 11 6.35 -12.13 53.88
CA VAL A 11 5.26 -11.65 53.05
C VAL A 11 4.78 -12.59 51.93
N ARG A 12 3.55 -13.09 52.12
CA ARG A 12 2.70 -13.65 51.06
C ARG A 12 2.42 -12.54 50.04
N ILE A 13 3.17 -12.52 48.94
CA ILE A 13 2.76 -11.81 47.73
C ILE A 13 2.03 -12.83 46.86
N SER A 14 0.71 -12.74 46.93
CA SER A 14 -0.22 -13.36 45.99
C SER A 14 0.11 -12.89 44.57
N ASP A 15 0.73 -13.77 43.81
CA ASP A 15 1.08 -13.58 42.41
C ASP A 15 -0.18 -13.75 41.55
N GLN A 16 -1.00 -12.69 41.49
CA GLN A 16 -2.02 -12.52 40.45
C GLN A 16 -1.59 -11.41 39.51
N ALA A 17 -1.01 -11.80 38.37
CA ALA A 17 -1.22 -11.09 37.09
C ALA A 17 -0.75 -11.95 35.92
N GLY A 18 -1.39 -13.10 35.71
CA GLY A 18 -1.46 -13.75 34.40
C GLY A 18 -2.27 -12.90 33.42
N ARG A 19 -1.80 -11.70 33.10
CA ARG A 19 -2.37 -10.86 32.05
C ARG A 19 -1.79 -11.40 30.74
N THR A 20 -2.51 -12.32 30.10
CA THR A 20 -2.22 -12.71 28.72
C THR A 20 -2.17 -11.42 27.90
N ARG A 21 -0.96 -10.93 27.58
CA ARG A 21 -0.81 -9.79 26.68
C ARG A 21 -1.39 -10.23 25.34
N LYS A 22 -2.65 -9.83 25.08
CA LYS A 22 -3.29 -10.03 23.78
C LYS A 22 -2.33 -9.49 22.74
N ARG A 23 -2.06 -10.28 21.69
CA ARG A 23 -1.22 -9.85 20.58
C ARG A 23 -1.77 -8.51 20.08
N PRO A 24 -0.92 -7.48 19.91
CA PRO A 24 -1.38 -6.17 19.46
C PRO A 24 -2.14 -6.32 18.15
N SER A 25 -3.28 -5.65 18.07
CA SER A 25 -4.07 -5.56 16.87
C SER A 25 -3.25 -4.93 15.74
N LYS A 26 -3.68 -5.16 14.49
CA LYS A 26 -3.01 -4.57 13.33
C LYS A 26 -2.98 -3.04 13.41
N LYS A 27 -4.05 -2.41 13.93
CA LYS A 27 -4.13 -0.97 14.19
C LYS A 27 -3.06 -0.50 15.20
N GLU A 28 -2.95 -1.17 16.35
CA GLU A 28 -1.96 -0.83 17.36
C GLU A 28 -0.53 -0.94 16.82
N ARG A 29 -0.25 -2.01 16.06
CA ARG A 29 1.06 -2.23 15.45
C ARG A 29 1.42 -1.18 14.39
N ILE A 30 0.45 -0.68 13.61
CA ILE A 30 0.66 0.45 12.69
C ILE A 30 1.06 1.71 13.47
N LEU A 31 0.32 2.03 14.54
CA LEU A 31 0.58 3.23 15.35
C LEU A 31 1.93 3.14 16.08
N GLU A 32 2.31 1.97 16.58
CA GLU A 32 3.63 1.74 17.19
C GLU A 32 4.75 1.96 16.19
N LEU A 33 4.71 1.34 15.01
CA LEU A 33 5.73 1.51 13.97
C LEU A 33 5.84 2.97 13.52
N TYR A 34 4.72 3.67 13.36
CA TYR A 34 4.73 5.10 13.05
C TYR A 34 5.45 5.92 14.13
N ARG A 35 5.16 5.66 15.41
CA ARG A 35 5.84 6.34 16.54
C ARG A 35 7.33 6.04 16.62
N THR A 36 7.79 4.90 16.11
CA THR A 36 9.22 4.59 15.99
C THR A 36 9.91 5.31 14.82
N GLY A 37 9.17 6.10 14.03
CA GLY A 37 9.70 6.93 12.94
C GLY A 37 9.44 6.38 11.54
N MET A 38 8.79 5.22 11.38
CA MET A 38 8.41 4.70 10.07
C MET A 38 7.16 5.44 9.56
N THR A 39 7.35 6.53 8.83
CA THR A 39 6.25 7.42 8.38
C THR A 39 5.78 7.12 6.96
N ASN A 40 6.49 6.30 6.20
CA ASN A 40 6.10 5.90 4.85
C ASN A 40 4.96 4.87 4.90
N VAL A 41 3.81 5.22 4.31
CA VAL A 41 2.60 4.38 4.29
C VAL A 41 2.82 3.02 3.62
N ALA A 42 3.59 2.96 2.52
CA ALA A 42 3.86 1.70 1.83
C ALA A 42 4.81 0.79 2.63
N GLU A 43 5.81 1.37 3.29
CA GLU A 43 6.71 0.61 4.17
C GLU A 43 5.95 0.05 5.38
N LEU A 44 5.09 0.86 6.00
CA LEU A 44 4.19 0.42 7.08
C LEU A 44 3.26 -0.70 6.61
N ALA A 45 2.63 -0.54 5.45
CA ALA A 45 1.73 -1.53 4.86
C ALA A 45 2.44 -2.87 4.64
N SER A 46 3.67 -2.83 4.12
CA SER A 46 4.53 -4.01 3.98
C SER A 46 4.84 -4.64 5.35
N ALA A 47 5.30 -3.84 6.33
CA ALA A 47 5.71 -4.31 7.65
C ALA A 47 4.56 -4.97 8.45
N VAL A 48 3.33 -4.49 8.28
CA VAL A 48 2.15 -5.04 8.97
C VAL A 48 1.31 -5.99 8.10
N ARG A 49 1.76 -6.29 6.87
CA ARG A 49 1.03 -7.07 5.87
C ARG A 49 -0.42 -6.58 5.74
N SER A 50 -0.55 -5.33 5.33
CA SER A 50 -1.81 -4.64 5.15
C SER A 50 -1.81 -3.82 3.86
N GLN A 51 -2.97 -3.28 3.52
CA GLN A 51 -3.14 -2.41 2.38
C GLN A 51 -2.69 -0.99 2.72
N PRO A 52 -1.99 -0.28 1.81
CA PRO A 52 -1.64 1.13 2.01
C PRO A 52 -2.85 1.99 2.40
N SER A 53 -4.00 1.77 1.76
CA SER A 53 -5.26 2.45 2.08
C SER A 53 -5.73 2.22 3.53
N TYR A 54 -5.59 1.01 4.07
CA TYR A 54 -5.93 0.71 5.47
C TYR A 54 -4.98 1.41 6.44
N VAL A 55 -3.67 1.38 6.15
CA VAL A 55 -2.66 2.08 6.95
C VAL A 55 -2.92 3.59 6.96
N ALA A 56 -3.14 4.17 5.79
CA ALA A 56 -3.43 5.59 5.64
C ALA A 56 -4.69 5.99 6.41
N ARG A 57 -5.76 5.19 6.32
CA ARG A 57 -6.99 5.42 7.10
C ARG A 57 -6.72 5.39 8.61
N VAL A 58 -6.00 4.38 9.12
CA VAL A 58 -5.64 4.29 10.54
C VAL A 58 -4.87 5.53 11.01
N LEU A 59 -3.89 5.99 10.22
CA LEU A 59 -3.09 7.17 10.57
C LEU A 59 -3.89 8.47 10.46
N THR A 60 -4.78 8.58 9.49
CA THR A 60 -5.67 9.74 9.32
C THR A 60 -6.65 9.84 10.49
N GLU A 61 -7.31 8.74 10.85
CA GLU A 61 -8.21 8.67 12.02
C GLU A 61 -7.48 9.00 13.33
N ALA A 62 -6.18 8.73 13.41
CA ALA A 62 -5.35 9.07 14.57
C ALA A 62 -4.78 10.50 14.53
N GLY A 63 -5.07 11.29 13.48
CA GLY A 63 -4.53 12.63 13.29
C GLY A 63 -3.03 12.68 12.98
N LEU A 64 -2.44 11.55 12.57
CA LEU A 64 -0.99 11.38 12.31
C LEU A 64 -0.63 11.52 10.83
N LEU A 65 -1.62 11.49 9.94
CA LEU A 65 -1.43 11.62 8.50
C LEU A 65 -2.49 12.55 7.94
N SER A 66 -2.04 13.58 7.23
CA SER A 66 -2.88 14.46 6.43
C SER A 66 -2.42 14.40 4.98
N GLY A 67 -3.34 14.49 4.02
CA GLY A 67 -2.96 14.65 2.62
C GLY A 67 -2.73 13.36 1.82
N TYR A 68 -2.97 12.18 2.42
CA TYR A 68 -2.94 10.91 1.69
C TYR A 68 -4.29 10.65 1.02
N PHE A 69 -4.29 10.61 -0.30
CA PHE A 69 -5.48 10.37 -1.12
C PHE A 69 -5.23 9.28 -2.14
N ASP A 70 -6.08 8.25 -2.12
CA ASP A 70 -6.21 7.25 -3.15
C ASP A 70 -7.69 6.98 -3.44
N LEU A 71 -7.98 6.23 -4.50
CA LEU A 71 -9.35 5.95 -4.94
C LEU A 71 -10.23 5.32 -3.85
N TYR A 72 -9.63 4.63 -2.87
CA TYR A 72 -10.33 3.91 -1.82
C TYR A 72 -10.44 4.71 -0.52
N THR A 73 -9.77 5.86 -0.41
CA THR A 73 -9.94 6.81 0.70
C THR A 73 -10.79 8.02 0.32
N THR A 74 -10.65 8.55 -0.90
CA THR A 74 -11.50 9.65 -1.41
C THR A 74 -11.39 9.80 -2.93
N SER A 75 -12.51 10.13 -3.60
CA SER A 75 -12.53 10.47 -5.03
C SER A 75 -12.46 11.98 -5.30
N ALA A 76 -12.55 12.82 -4.26
CA ALA A 76 -12.62 14.28 -4.39
C ALA A 76 -11.25 14.96 -4.53
N GLN A 77 -10.16 14.20 -4.36
CA GLN A 77 -8.79 14.73 -4.35
C GLN A 77 -7.89 13.95 -5.30
N LEU A 78 -6.91 14.62 -5.91
CA LEU A 78 -5.94 13.99 -6.81
C LEU A 78 -5.14 12.89 -6.08
N MET A 79 -4.92 11.75 -6.74
CA MET A 79 -4.19 10.61 -6.19
C MET A 79 -2.69 10.91 -6.01
N ASN A 80 -2.32 11.55 -4.90
CA ASN A 80 -0.98 12.06 -4.64
C ASN A 80 0.11 10.97 -4.55
N PHE A 81 -0.24 9.77 -4.06
CA PHE A 81 0.76 8.72 -3.80
C PHE A 81 1.26 8.06 -5.09
N TYR A 82 0.36 7.79 -6.03
CA TYR A 82 0.71 7.02 -7.22
C TYR A 82 1.22 7.89 -8.38
N SER A 83 1.00 9.21 -8.34
CA SER A 83 1.48 10.13 -9.39
C SER A 83 2.99 10.08 -9.63
N HIS A 84 3.81 9.70 -8.64
CA HIS A 84 5.26 9.51 -8.83
C HIS A 84 5.59 8.42 -9.85
N PHE A 85 4.79 7.36 -9.93
CA PHE A 85 4.98 6.27 -10.88
C PHE A 85 4.59 6.68 -12.31
N SER A 86 3.80 7.75 -12.48
CA SER A 86 3.27 8.13 -13.80
C SER A 86 4.31 8.70 -14.78
N ARG A 87 5.44 9.23 -14.29
CA ARG A 87 6.43 9.91 -15.15
C ARG A 87 7.17 8.94 -16.06
N GLY A 88 6.99 9.10 -17.37
CA GLY A 88 7.77 8.40 -18.39
C GLY A 88 7.32 6.95 -18.68
N ILE A 89 6.31 6.43 -17.98
CA ILE A 89 5.78 5.08 -18.22
C ILE A 89 5.05 5.00 -19.57
N VAL A 90 4.25 5.99 -19.92
CA VAL A 90 3.44 5.94 -21.15
C VAL A 90 4.19 6.59 -22.31
N ARG A 91 4.59 5.75 -23.28
CA ARG A 91 5.19 6.15 -24.57
C ARG A 91 4.46 5.44 -25.71
N PHE A 92 4.27 6.12 -26.83
CA PHE A 92 3.48 5.62 -27.96
C PHE A 92 3.93 6.24 -29.30
N LYS A 93 5.22 6.58 -29.43
CA LYS A 93 5.76 7.13 -30.69
C LYS A 93 5.68 6.10 -31.82
N THR A 94 5.78 4.81 -31.50
CA THR A 94 5.55 3.67 -32.40
C THR A 94 4.70 2.58 -31.72
N PRO A 95 4.16 1.60 -32.47
CA PRO A 95 3.55 0.40 -31.89
C PRO A 95 4.49 -0.35 -30.93
N GLN A 96 5.78 -0.39 -31.22
CA GLN A 96 6.80 -0.99 -30.35
C GLN A 96 6.92 -0.23 -29.03
N ASP A 97 6.93 1.11 -29.05
CA ASP A 97 6.94 1.92 -27.82
C ASP A 97 5.68 1.72 -26.97
N ALA A 98 4.52 1.55 -27.63
CA ALA A 98 3.26 1.26 -26.94
C ALA A 98 3.29 -0.12 -26.26
N ARG A 99 3.81 -1.16 -26.94
CA ARG A 99 4.01 -2.50 -26.33
C ARG A 99 4.95 -2.43 -25.14
N ALA A 100 6.09 -1.76 -25.27
CA ALA A 100 7.05 -1.59 -24.18
C ALA A 100 6.48 -0.77 -23.00
N SER A 101 5.53 0.13 -23.26
CA SER A 101 4.80 0.85 -22.20
C SER A 101 3.80 -0.06 -21.50
N VAL A 102 3.02 -0.84 -22.26
CA VAL A 102 2.11 -1.85 -21.69
C VAL A 102 2.87 -2.88 -20.87
N GLU A 103 4.02 -3.38 -21.31
CA GLU A 103 4.84 -4.31 -20.51
C GLU A 103 5.29 -3.71 -19.17
N ARG A 104 5.63 -2.42 -19.15
CA ARG A 104 5.99 -1.71 -17.90
C ARG A 104 4.77 -1.56 -16.98
N ILE A 105 3.62 -1.22 -17.54
CA ILE A 105 2.35 -1.12 -16.81
C ILE A 105 1.98 -2.49 -16.24
N ASP A 106 2.12 -3.55 -17.02
CA ASP A 106 1.80 -4.92 -16.61
C ASP A 106 2.71 -5.39 -15.46
N ARG A 107 4.01 -5.11 -15.53
CA ARG A 107 4.93 -5.36 -14.40
C ARG A 107 4.50 -4.63 -13.13
N LEU A 108 4.15 -3.35 -13.25
CA LEU A 108 3.68 -2.54 -12.13
C LEU A 108 2.38 -3.10 -11.53
N TYR A 109 1.42 -3.47 -12.38
CA TYR A 109 0.17 -4.09 -11.98
C TYR A 109 0.42 -5.38 -11.18
N ARG A 110 1.26 -6.28 -11.70
CA ARG A 110 1.59 -7.56 -11.03
C ARG A 110 2.33 -7.36 -9.72
N GLU A 111 3.19 -6.34 -9.64
CA GLU A 111 3.85 -5.97 -8.38
C GLU A 111 2.82 -5.55 -7.32
N PHE A 112 1.86 -4.70 -7.68
CA PHE A 112 0.77 -4.31 -6.79
C PHE A 112 -0.14 -5.48 -6.44
N GLU A 113 -0.44 -6.36 -7.40
CA GLU A 113 -1.18 -7.60 -7.19
C GLU A 113 -0.52 -8.51 -6.16
N SER A 114 0.80 -8.72 -6.25
CA SER A 114 1.56 -9.53 -5.29
C SER A 114 1.50 -9.00 -3.86
N ARG A 115 1.26 -7.69 -3.68
CA ARG A 115 1.11 -7.00 -2.39
C ARG A 115 -0.36 -6.87 -1.95
N GLY A 116 -1.30 -7.32 -2.80
CA GLY A 116 -2.73 -7.12 -2.63
C GLY A 116 -3.19 -5.67 -2.81
N ASP A 117 -2.32 -4.78 -3.30
CA ASP A 117 -2.57 -3.34 -3.44
C ASP A 117 -3.55 -3.05 -4.59
N ARG A 118 -4.83 -2.96 -4.24
CA ARG A 118 -5.92 -2.65 -5.18
C ARG A 118 -5.86 -1.20 -5.68
N ALA A 119 -5.38 -0.27 -4.87
CA ALA A 119 -5.19 1.13 -5.27
C ALA A 119 -4.07 1.25 -6.31
N GLY A 120 -2.98 0.53 -6.11
CA GLY A 120 -1.90 0.42 -7.08
C GLY A 120 -2.31 -0.26 -8.38
N GLN A 121 -3.07 -1.37 -8.31
CA GLN A 121 -3.62 -2.03 -9.50
C GLN A 121 -4.47 -1.06 -10.34
N HIS A 122 -5.39 -0.35 -9.69
CA HIS A 122 -6.21 0.64 -10.37
C HIS A 122 -5.38 1.76 -10.98
N HIS A 123 -4.32 2.20 -10.31
CA HIS A 123 -3.42 3.19 -10.89
C HIS A 123 -2.76 2.70 -12.20
N ALA A 124 -2.33 1.44 -12.26
CA ALA A 124 -1.79 0.85 -13.48
C ALA A 124 -2.83 0.82 -14.61
N GLU A 125 -4.08 0.50 -14.31
CA GLU A 125 -5.21 0.57 -15.27
C GLU A 125 -5.42 1.99 -15.80
N VAL A 126 -5.45 2.98 -14.91
CA VAL A 126 -5.56 4.40 -15.29
C VAL A 126 -4.41 4.82 -16.20
N MET A 127 -3.18 4.34 -15.95
CA MET A 127 -2.03 4.61 -16.82
C MET A 127 -2.22 4.04 -18.22
N ALA A 128 -2.77 2.83 -18.36
CA ALA A 128 -3.11 2.26 -19.66
C ALA A 128 -4.21 3.07 -20.37
N LEU A 129 -5.24 3.51 -19.63
CA LEU A 129 -6.32 4.35 -20.16
C LEU A 129 -5.80 5.70 -20.66
N ILE A 130 -4.89 6.33 -19.92
CA ILE A 130 -4.21 7.57 -20.34
C ILE A 130 -3.43 7.35 -21.64
N GLY A 131 -2.68 6.23 -21.73
CA GLY A 131 -1.95 5.86 -22.95
C GLY A 131 -2.87 5.68 -24.16
N MET A 132 -3.98 4.95 -23.98
CA MET A 132 -5.00 4.77 -24.99
C MET A 132 -5.56 6.11 -25.47
N ASN A 133 -6.03 6.95 -24.55
CA ASN A 133 -6.68 8.23 -24.89
C ASN A 133 -5.73 9.21 -25.59
N ARG A 134 -4.46 9.28 -25.16
CA ARG A 134 -3.44 10.12 -25.81
C ARG A 134 -3.05 9.63 -27.19
N ALA A 135 -2.99 8.32 -27.39
CA ALA A 135 -2.75 7.76 -28.73
C ALA A 135 -3.94 8.07 -29.66
N LEU A 136 -5.18 7.90 -29.18
CA LEU A 136 -6.38 8.25 -29.94
C LEU A 136 -6.44 9.74 -30.31
N SER A 137 -6.13 10.65 -29.38
CA SER A 137 -6.16 12.09 -29.66
C SER A 137 -5.17 12.51 -30.76
N CYS A 138 -4.14 11.72 -31.01
CA CYS A 138 -3.13 11.97 -32.04
C CYS A 138 -3.33 11.08 -33.29
N GLY A 139 -4.48 10.41 -33.44
CA GLY A 139 -4.79 9.56 -34.60
C GLY A 139 -4.05 8.22 -34.65
N LYS A 140 -3.31 7.86 -33.60
CA LYS A 140 -2.47 6.66 -33.49
C LYS A 140 -3.28 5.44 -33.07
N ARG A 141 -4.11 4.95 -33.99
CA ARG A 141 -5.09 3.88 -33.73
C ARG A 141 -4.46 2.53 -33.37
N GLU A 142 -3.32 2.19 -33.97
CA GLU A 142 -2.65 0.91 -33.68
C GLU A 142 -2.12 0.90 -32.24
N GLU A 143 -1.44 1.98 -31.83
CA GLU A 143 -0.91 2.15 -30.49
C GLU A 143 -2.03 2.19 -29.44
N ALA A 144 -3.12 2.92 -29.72
CA ALA A 144 -4.29 2.93 -28.86
C ALA A 144 -4.87 1.53 -28.65
N ARG A 145 -4.92 0.71 -29.71
CA ARG A 145 -5.41 -0.67 -29.63
C ARG A 145 -4.55 -1.55 -28.73
N ILE A 146 -3.24 -1.32 -28.67
CA ILE A 146 -2.33 -2.06 -27.78
C ILE A 146 -2.70 -1.83 -26.30
N PHE A 147 -2.89 -0.56 -25.89
CA PHE A 147 -3.35 -0.25 -24.54
C PHE A 147 -4.76 -0.78 -24.26
N ALA A 148 -5.68 -0.62 -25.22
CA ALA A 148 -7.06 -1.07 -25.09
C ALA A 148 -7.17 -2.60 -24.91
N ASN A 149 -6.37 -3.37 -25.64
CA ASN A 149 -6.36 -4.83 -25.53
C ASN A 149 -5.89 -5.29 -24.14
N TRP A 150 -4.87 -4.63 -23.58
CA TRP A 150 -4.41 -4.94 -22.22
C TRP A 150 -5.51 -4.65 -21.19
N LEU A 151 -6.19 -3.50 -21.29
CA LEU A 151 -7.32 -3.16 -20.41
C LEU A 151 -8.47 -4.17 -20.52
N LYS A 152 -8.88 -4.53 -21.74
CA LYS A 152 -9.94 -5.51 -21.98
C LYS A 152 -9.61 -6.87 -21.36
N ALA A 153 -8.36 -7.32 -21.51
CA ALA A 153 -7.93 -8.57 -20.92
C ALA A 153 -8.05 -8.56 -19.39
N ARG A 154 -7.76 -7.43 -18.72
CA ARG A 154 -7.90 -7.32 -17.26
C ARG A 154 -9.35 -7.21 -16.80
N LEU A 155 -10.18 -6.47 -17.53
CA LEU A 155 -11.58 -6.26 -17.16
C LEU A 155 -12.48 -7.47 -17.44
N ALA A 156 -12.04 -8.39 -18.31
CA ALA A 156 -12.77 -9.63 -18.58
C ALA A 156 -12.62 -10.68 -17.45
N ASP A 157 -11.66 -10.49 -16.54
CA ASP A 157 -11.37 -11.39 -15.42
C ASP A 157 -12.15 -11.03 -14.12
N VAL A 158 -13.10 -10.08 -14.20
CA VAL A 158 -13.95 -9.60 -13.09
C VAL A 158 -15.34 -10.21 -13.16
#